data_AF-A0A8J2LC93-F1
#
_entry.id   AF-A0A8J2LC93-F1
#
_cell.length_a   1.000
_cell.length_b   1.000
_cell.length_c   1.000
_cell.angle_alpha   90.00
_cell.angle_beta   90.00
_cell.angle_gamma   90.00
#
_symmetry.space_group_name_H-M   'P 1'
#
loop_
_entity.id
_entity.type
_entity.pdbx_description
1 polymer ?
#
loop_
_entity_poly.entity_id
_entity_poly.type
_entity_poly.pdbx_seq_one_letter_code
_entity_poly.pdbx_strand_id
1 'polypeptide(L)'
;MVLSQRRSNGQLLYKKLKQTWTNYCGYTFWKTDGNFKLENHVRDYDYEGDLRLPIHCTKEDARGVMSGLLGAPWVKGRSPWEAFFFPVSEDYENTRTLFMLRIHHALGDGYSIEGLLKTLAQTELGMPKPKAFFGKKIGFLSVLRVPYDFAGLIMDSWDFQNNWHFSTNGKPRDVHISIFKSLPVSLIKQAKNKLKVSYAAVLYSVVGGGIQRIFEDANLPVPDFLTTHFPIPRANHPWRINKSFKFVHI
;
A
#
# COMPACT_ATOMS: atom_id res chain seq x y z
N MET A 1 10.73 -19.41 11.23
CA MET A 1 10.98 -17.95 11.21
C MET A 1 10.91 -17.44 9.75
N VAL A 2 10.14 -16.40 9.45
CA VAL A 2 9.86 -15.95 8.06
C VAL A 2 11.11 -15.53 7.29
N LEU A 3 12.06 -14.86 7.98
CA LEU A 3 13.31 -14.39 7.37
C LEU A 3 14.30 -15.50 6.98
N SER A 4 14.09 -16.73 7.45
CA SER A 4 14.91 -17.90 7.10
C SER A 4 14.25 -18.81 6.07
N GLN A 5 13.03 -18.49 5.62
CA GLN A 5 12.37 -19.31 4.61
C GLN A 5 13.13 -19.32 3.29
N ARG A 6 13.27 -20.51 2.73
CA ARG A 6 13.98 -20.78 1.49
C ARG A 6 13.02 -21.38 0.46
N ARG A 7 13.35 -21.14 -0.79
CA ARG A 7 12.72 -21.79 -1.94
C ARG A 7 13.26 -23.22 -2.09
N SER A 8 12.64 -23.98 -2.99
CA SER A 8 13.14 -25.29 -3.45
C SER A 8 14.58 -25.23 -3.98
N ASN A 9 15.00 -24.10 -4.54
CA ASN A 9 16.37 -23.88 -5.02
C ASN A 9 17.36 -23.40 -3.94
N GLY A 10 16.98 -23.41 -2.66
CA GLY A 10 17.82 -23.00 -1.53
C GLY A 10 17.97 -21.49 -1.31
N GLN A 11 17.46 -20.63 -2.21
CA GLN A 11 17.55 -19.18 -2.03
C GLN A 11 16.53 -18.65 -1.01
N LEU A 12 16.89 -17.60 -0.27
CA LEU A 12 15.99 -16.94 0.67
C LEU A 12 14.79 -16.33 -0.05
N LEU A 13 13.58 -16.63 0.45
CA LEU A 13 12.32 -16.14 -0.11
C LEU A 13 12.21 -14.61 0.02
N TYR A 14 12.57 -14.08 1.18
CA TYR A 14 12.46 -12.65 1.54
C TYR A 14 13.82 -11.96 1.67
N LYS A 15 14.75 -12.21 0.73
CA LYS A 15 16.11 -11.61 0.74
C LYS A 15 16.09 -10.09 0.93
N LYS A 16 15.13 -9.40 0.31
CA LYS A 16 15.02 -7.93 0.35
C LYS A 16 14.76 -7.34 1.73
N LEU A 17 14.17 -8.10 2.67
CA LEU A 17 14.00 -7.66 4.05
C LEU A 17 15.33 -7.54 4.81
N LYS A 18 16.44 -8.03 4.23
CA LYS A 18 17.81 -7.86 4.73
C LYS A 18 18.64 -6.97 3.81
N GLN A 19 17.99 -6.16 2.97
CA GLN A 19 18.65 -5.26 2.04
C GLN A 19 18.21 -3.82 2.26
N THR A 20 19.13 -2.91 1.98
CA THR A 20 18.92 -1.47 1.91
C THR A 20 19.23 -0.99 0.49
N TRP A 21 19.02 0.29 0.20
CA TRP A 21 19.42 0.88 -1.08
C TRP A 21 20.67 1.74 -0.92
N THR A 22 21.48 1.77 -1.97
CA THR A 22 22.62 2.68 -2.09
C THR A 22 22.56 3.36 -3.45
N ASN A 23 23.01 4.61 -3.52
CA ASN A 23 23.16 5.31 -4.78
C ASN A 23 24.60 5.17 -5.26
N TYR A 24 24.77 4.89 -6.56
CA TYR A 24 26.06 4.84 -7.21
C TYR A 24 25.91 5.37 -8.64
N CYS A 25 26.69 6.40 -9.00
CA CYS A 25 26.65 7.06 -10.30
C CYS A 25 25.23 7.51 -10.75
N GLY A 26 24.41 8.01 -9.82
CA GLY A 26 23.04 8.46 -10.11
C GLY A 26 21.98 7.34 -10.17
N TYR A 27 22.37 6.08 -10.02
CA TYR A 27 21.46 4.93 -10.00
C TYR A 27 21.32 4.35 -8.59
N THR A 28 20.13 3.82 -8.28
CA THR A 28 19.84 3.19 -6.98
C THR A 28 19.94 1.67 -7.08
N PHE A 29 20.76 1.06 -6.24
CA PHE A 29 21.00 -0.38 -6.19
C PHE A 29 20.64 -0.97 -4.83
N TRP A 30 20.17 -2.22 -4.84
CA TRP A 30 19.99 -3.00 -3.61
C TRP A 30 21.34 -3.50 -3.09
N LYS A 31 21.63 -3.22 -1.82
CA LYS A 31 22.82 -3.70 -1.10
C LYS A 31 22.37 -4.49 0.13
N THR A 32 23.10 -5.54 0.49
CA THR A 32 22.86 -6.26 1.75
C THR A 32 23.12 -5.33 2.93
N ASP A 33 22.20 -5.34 3.90
CA ASP A 33 22.39 -4.68 5.18
C ASP A 33 23.43 -5.48 5.98
N GLY A 34 24.66 -4.95 6.05
CA GLY A 34 25.79 -5.63 6.69
C GLY A 34 25.66 -5.72 8.22
N ASN A 35 24.82 -4.88 8.82
CA ASN A 35 24.60 -4.81 10.25
C ASN A 35 23.15 -5.20 10.59
N PHE A 36 22.54 -6.05 9.75
CA PHE A 36 21.16 -6.49 9.94
C PHE A 36 21.01 -7.22 11.27
N LYS A 37 20.17 -6.66 12.15
CA LYS A 37 19.85 -7.19 13.48
C LYS A 37 18.35 -7.12 13.67
N LEU A 38 17.71 -8.23 14.03
CA LEU A 38 16.25 -8.32 14.07
C LEU A 38 15.67 -7.36 15.12
N GLU A 39 16.37 -7.15 16.23
CA GLU A 39 16.00 -6.21 17.30
C GLU A 39 15.87 -4.76 16.82
N ASN A 40 16.50 -4.39 15.70
CA ASN A 40 16.36 -3.06 15.11
C ASN A 40 15.09 -2.87 14.28
N HIS A 41 14.38 -3.97 13.98
CA HIS A 41 13.20 -3.99 13.11
C HIS A 41 11.95 -4.43 13.84
N VAL A 42 12.05 -5.33 14.82
CA VAL A 42 10.93 -5.79 15.63
C VAL A 42 11.02 -5.12 16.98
N ARG A 43 9.98 -4.36 17.33
CA ARG A 43 9.90 -3.69 18.62
C ARG A 43 8.63 -4.10 19.34
N ASP A 44 8.81 -4.69 20.50
CA ASP A 44 7.75 -4.80 21.48
C ASP A 44 7.71 -3.46 22.22
N TYR A 45 6.59 -2.77 22.10
CA TYR A 45 6.38 -1.55 22.86
C TYR A 45 5.97 -1.94 24.27
N ASP A 46 6.98 -2.07 25.12
CA ASP A 46 6.78 -2.22 26.55
C ASP A 46 6.44 -0.87 27.19
N TYR A 47 5.74 -0.91 28.32
CA TYR A 47 5.18 0.27 28.99
C TYR A 47 6.22 1.30 29.47
N GLU A 48 7.51 0.95 29.48
CA GLU A 48 8.56 1.75 30.10
C GLU A 48 9.26 2.79 29.19
N GLY A 49 8.98 2.84 27.88
CA GLY A 49 9.67 3.75 26.93
C GLY A 49 9.05 5.17 26.73
N ASP A 50 9.69 5.99 25.89
CA ASP A 50 9.29 7.40 25.57
C ASP A 50 8.04 7.52 24.65
N LEU A 51 7.67 6.44 23.95
CA LEU A 51 6.51 6.37 23.06
C LEU A 51 5.47 5.44 23.70
N ARG A 52 4.87 5.89 24.81
CA ARG A 52 3.85 5.13 25.54
C ARG A 52 2.51 5.23 24.81
N LEU A 53 1.94 4.09 24.45
CA LEU A 53 0.49 4.01 24.30
C LEU A 53 -0.11 3.86 25.71
N PRO A 54 -1.24 4.51 26.00
CA PRO A 54 -1.95 4.27 27.26
C PRO A 54 -2.30 2.78 27.42
N ILE A 55 -2.36 2.30 28.67
CA ILE A 55 -2.80 0.92 29.03
C ILE A 55 -4.12 0.55 28.33
N HIS A 56 -5.01 1.54 28.22
CA HIS A 56 -6.18 1.50 27.37
C HIS A 56 -5.89 2.27 26.07
N CYS A 57 -5.29 1.60 25.09
CA CYS A 57 -5.04 2.21 23.79
C CYS A 57 -6.38 2.48 23.08
N THR A 58 -6.76 3.76 23.01
CA THR A 58 -7.90 4.20 22.21
C THR A 58 -7.55 4.18 20.73
N LYS A 59 -8.57 4.30 19.86
CA LYS A 59 -8.35 4.41 18.41
C LYS A 59 -7.57 5.68 18.09
N GLU A 60 -7.72 6.72 18.89
CA GLU A 60 -7.05 8.01 18.78
C GLU A 60 -5.57 7.88 19.11
N ASP A 61 -5.21 7.13 20.15
CA ASP A 61 -3.81 6.86 20.51
C ASP A 61 -3.09 6.07 19.42
N ALA A 62 -3.74 5.01 18.91
CA ALA A 62 -3.22 4.24 17.78
C ALA A 62 -3.01 5.11 16.54
N ARG A 63 -3.88 6.08 16.28
CA ARG A 63 -3.73 7.06 15.19
C ARG A 63 -2.55 8.00 15.44
N GLY A 64 -2.37 8.48 16.66
CA GLY A 64 -1.23 9.32 17.05
C GLY A 64 0.10 8.62 16.79
N VAL A 65 0.23 7.37 17.23
CA VAL A 65 1.42 6.54 16.97
C VAL A 65 1.61 6.29 15.48
N MET A 66 0.56 5.91 14.76
CA MET A 66 0.65 5.69 13.31
C MET A 66 1.09 6.95 12.56
N SER A 67 0.58 8.12 12.95
CA SER A 67 1.00 9.41 12.40
C SER A 67 2.48 9.69 12.65
N GLY A 68 2.95 9.51 13.89
CA GLY A 68 4.36 9.67 14.25
C GLY A 68 5.28 8.70 13.48
N LEU A 69 4.86 7.44 13.34
CA LEU A 69 5.59 6.43 12.58
C LEU A 69 5.67 6.79 11.09
N LEU A 70 4.60 7.33 10.50
CA LEU A 70 4.59 7.70 9.08
C LEU A 70 5.43 8.94 8.79
N GLY A 71 5.51 9.89 9.73
CA GLY A 71 6.37 11.07 9.63
C GLY A 71 7.85 10.80 9.89
N ALA A 72 8.21 9.72 10.60
CA ALA A 72 9.60 9.43 10.93
C ALA A 72 10.46 9.16 9.68
N PRO A 73 11.72 9.61 9.60
CA PRO A 73 12.62 9.21 8.52
C PRO A 73 13.08 7.74 8.68
N TRP A 74 13.49 7.11 7.56
CA TRP A 74 14.15 5.80 7.62
C TRP A 74 15.61 5.94 8.05
N VAL A 75 16.08 5.01 8.87
CA VAL A 75 17.49 4.97 9.29
C VAL A 75 18.38 4.61 8.10
N LYS A 76 19.36 5.47 7.79
CA LYS A 76 20.28 5.28 6.66
C LYS A 76 21.06 3.97 6.82
N GLY A 77 21.13 3.18 5.76
CA GLY A 77 21.87 1.92 5.72
C GLY A 77 21.13 0.72 6.33
N ARG A 78 19.95 0.92 6.92
CA ARG A 78 19.10 -0.14 7.46
C ARG A 78 18.09 -0.61 6.42
N SER A 79 17.62 -1.86 6.50
CA SER A 79 16.47 -2.29 5.71
C SER A 79 15.21 -1.48 6.09
N PRO A 80 14.42 -0.99 5.12
CA PRO A 80 13.39 0.03 5.37
C PRO A 80 12.04 -0.60 5.73
N TRP A 81 12.01 -1.35 6.83
CA TRP A 81 10.79 -1.93 7.41
C TRP A 81 10.92 -2.06 8.93
N GLU A 82 9.81 -1.93 9.64
CA GLU A 82 9.70 -2.06 11.09
C GLU A 82 8.35 -2.72 11.43
N ALA A 83 8.35 -3.59 12.43
CA ALA A 83 7.18 -4.25 12.99
C ALA A 83 7.06 -3.86 14.47
N PHE A 84 5.87 -3.44 14.85
CA PHE A 84 5.58 -2.97 16.19
C PHE A 84 4.45 -3.79 16.79
N PHE A 85 4.63 -4.22 18.04
CA PHE A 85 3.63 -4.92 18.82
C PHE A 85 3.28 -4.07 20.03
N PHE A 86 2.01 -3.72 20.16
CA PHE A 86 1.50 -2.95 21.29
C PHE A 86 0.49 -3.79 22.05
N PRO A 87 0.64 -3.98 23.38
CA PRO A 87 -0.43 -4.52 24.20
C PRO A 87 -1.58 -3.50 24.23
N VAL A 88 -2.80 -3.97 23.98
CA VAL A 88 -4.03 -3.19 24.05
C VAL A 88 -4.97 -3.93 24.99
N SER A 89 -5.14 -3.43 26.20
CA SER A 89 -6.08 -4.01 27.16
C SER A 89 -7.42 -3.27 27.07
N GLU A 90 -8.49 -4.00 26.71
CA GLU A 90 -9.85 -3.51 26.91
C GLU A 90 -10.27 -3.70 28.38
N ASP A 91 -9.83 -4.80 29.01
CA ASP A 91 -10.00 -5.15 30.44
C ASP A 91 -8.79 -5.97 30.96
N TYR A 92 -8.59 -6.07 32.28
CA TYR A 92 -7.50 -6.84 32.92
C TYR A 92 -7.41 -8.31 32.45
N GLU A 93 -8.51 -8.90 31.98
CA GLU A 93 -8.56 -10.29 31.50
C GLU A 93 -8.46 -10.43 29.96
N ASN A 94 -8.69 -9.36 29.21
CA ASN A 94 -8.75 -9.38 27.74
C ASN A 94 -7.66 -8.49 27.13
N THR A 95 -6.42 -8.98 27.17
CA THR A 95 -5.29 -8.36 26.48
C THR A 95 -5.33 -8.73 24.99
N ARG A 96 -5.51 -7.73 24.14
CA ARG A 96 -5.29 -7.82 22.69
C ARG A 96 -3.91 -7.28 22.34
N THR A 97 -3.41 -7.65 21.17
CA THR A 97 -2.16 -7.09 20.65
C THR A 97 -2.45 -6.36 19.35
N LEU A 98 -2.11 -5.08 19.31
CA LEU A 98 -2.11 -4.29 18.08
C LEU A 98 -0.77 -4.51 17.38
N PHE A 99 -0.84 -5.10 16.19
CA PHE A 99 0.29 -5.27 15.29
C PHE A 99 0.30 -4.16 14.25
N MET A 100 1.40 -3.40 14.17
CA MET A 100 1.64 -2.43 13.11
C MET A 100 2.87 -2.81 12.29
N LEU A 101 2.70 -2.90 10.96
CA LEU A 101 3.80 -3.10 10.03
C LEU A 101 4.04 -1.82 9.23
N ARG A 102 5.20 -1.22 9.41
CA ARG A 102 5.68 -0.10 8.63
C ARG A 102 6.68 -0.60 7.61
N ILE A 103 6.39 -0.48 6.32
CA ILE A 103 7.25 -1.02 5.26
C ILE A 103 7.36 -0.03 4.10
N HIS A 104 8.59 0.25 3.66
CA HIS A 104 8.78 1.10 2.49
C HIS A 104 8.35 0.38 1.21
N HIS A 105 7.53 1.03 0.38
CA HIS A 105 6.93 0.45 -0.83
C HIS A 105 7.97 0.01 -1.89
N ALA A 106 9.23 0.42 -1.77
CA ALA A 106 10.31 -0.14 -2.61
C ALA A 106 10.55 -1.64 -2.36
N LEU A 107 10.27 -2.13 -1.15
CA LEU A 107 10.39 -3.55 -0.83
C LEU A 107 9.33 -4.33 -1.61
N GLY A 108 8.06 -4.15 -1.27
CA GLY A 108 6.97 -4.96 -1.80
C GLY A 108 5.79 -4.14 -2.28
N ASP A 109 4.94 -4.79 -3.05
CA ASP A 109 3.58 -4.33 -3.32
C ASP A 109 2.56 -4.98 -2.36
N GLY A 110 1.29 -4.60 -2.47
CA GLY A 110 0.21 -5.16 -1.65
C GLY A 110 0.16 -6.69 -1.68
N TYR A 111 0.36 -7.31 -2.86
CA TYR A 111 0.40 -8.77 -3.00
C TYR A 111 1.60 -9.39 -2.29
N SER A 112 2.77 -8.77 -2.41
CA SER A 112 3.98 -9.20 -1.70
C SER A 112 3.84 -9.12 -0.19
N ILE A 113 3.25 -8.02 0.31
CA ILE A 113 3.00 -7.79 1.74
C ILE A 113 1.98 -8.80 2.26
N GLU A 114 0.92 -9.08 1.50
CA GLU A 114 -0.04 -10.10 1.88
C GLU A 114 0.60 -11.50 1.96
N GLY A 115 1.43 -11.86 0.97
CA GLY A 115 2.19 -13.12 1.01
C GLY A 115 3.10 -13.21 2.25
N LEU A 116 3.75 -12.11 2.61
CA LEU A 116 4.52 -12.00 3.84
C LEU A 116 3.65 -12.22 5.08
N LEU A 117 2.48 -11.57 5.16
CA LEU A 117 1.54 -11.71 6.28
C LEU A 117 0.98 -13.13 6.41
N LYS A 118 0.64 -13.80 5.30
CA LYS A 118 0.23 -15.22 5.31
C LYS A 118 1.31 -16.11 5.88
N THR A 119 2.54 -15.85 5.46
CA THR A 119 3.71 -16.58 5.92
C THR A 119 3.93 -16.38 7.42
N LEU A 120 3.76 -15.14 7.91
CA LEU A 120 3.82 -14.80 9.34
C LEU A 120 2.71 -15.49 10.13
N ALA A 121 1.48 -15.45 9.63
CA ALA A 121 0.30 -16.04 10.27
C ALA A 121 0.17 -17.57 10.07
N GLN A 122 1.09 -18.19 9.32
CA GLN A 122 1.06 -19.63 8.98
C GLN A 122 -0.30 -20.08 8.43
N THR A 123 -0.98 -19.21 7.69
CA THR A 123 -2.36 -19.43 7.23
C THR A 123 -2.44 -19.45 5.71
N GLU A 124 -3.28 -20.34 5.18
CA GLU A 124 -3.65 -20.36 3.78
C GLU A 124 -4.88 -19.49 3.55
N LEU A 125 -4.71 -18.17 3.59
CA LEU A 125 -5.76 -17.26 3.11
C LEU A 125 -5.91 -17.47 1.60
N GLY A 126 -7.02 -18.06 1.18
CA GLY A 126 -7.32 -18.33 -0.23
C GLY A 126 -7.37 -17.03 -1.03
N MET A 127 -6.43 -16.86 -1.96
CA MET A 127 -6.45 -15.69 -2.84
C MET A 127 -6.98 -16.04 -4.23
N PRO A 128 -7.83 -15.18 -4.81
CA PRO A 128 -8.15 -15.29 -6.22
C PRO A 128 -6.88 -15.07 -7.03
N LYS A 129 -6.41 -16.13 -7.70
CA LYS A 129 -5.28 -16.01 -8.62
C LYS A 129 -5.66 -14.98 -9.69
N PRO A 130 -4.82 -13.95 -9.95
CA PRO A 130 -5.09 -12.99 -11.01
C PRO A 130 -5.26 -13.76 -12.32
N LYS A 131 -6.49 -13.75 -12.86
CA LYS A 131 -6.78 -14.36 -14.15
C LYS A 131 -6.00 -13.59 -15.20
N ALA A 132 -5.28 -14.30 -16.07
CA ALA A 132 -4.62 -13.69 -17.21
C ALA A 132 -5.66 -12.97 -18.06
N PHE A 133 -5.62 -11.63 -18.05
CA PHE A 133 -6.41 -10.83 -18.96
C PHE A 133 -5.77 -10.99 -20.34
N PHE A 134 -6.39 -11.86 -21.15
CA PHE A 134 -6.15 -12.11 -22.58
C PHE A 134 -4.73 -11.81 -23.09
N GLY A 135 -3.90 -12.85 -23.16
CA GLY A 135 -2.75 -12.87 -24.07
C GLY A 135 -3.23 -12.96 -25.51
N LYS A 136 -3.81 -11.89 -26.07
CA LYS A 136 -3.84 -11.75 -27.53
C LYS A 136 -2.37 -11.68 -27.97
N LYS A 137 -1.99 -12.49 -28.96
CA LYS A 137 -0.69 -12.34 -29.63
C LYS A 137 -0.60 -10.89 -30.09
N ILE A 138 0.26 -10.11 -29.44
CA ILE A 138 0.55 -8.74 -29.81
C ILE A 138 1.26 -8.85 -31.16
N GLY A 139 0.53 -8.61 -32.25
CA GLY A 139 1.12 -8.57 -33.59
C GLY A 139 2.20 -7.49 -33.65
N PHE A 140 3.16 -7.62 -34.56
CA PHE A 140 4.24 -6.64 -34.73
C PHE A 140 3.70 -5.19 -34.83
N LEU A 141 2.54 -5.00 -35.48
CA LEU A 141 1.86 -3.70 -35.59
C LEU A 141 1.44 -3.09 -34.25
N SER A 142 1.15 -3.90 -33.22
CA SER A 142 0.82 -3.37 -31.89
C SER A 142 2.05 -2.82 -31.15
N VAL A 143 3.29 -3.16 -31.55
CA VAL A 143 4.50 -2.51 -31.03
C VAL A 143 4.58 -1.06 -31.52
N LEU A 144 4.15 -0.80 -32.76
CA LEU A 144 4.07 0.57 -33.30
C LEU A 144 3.00 1.41 -32.62
N ARG A 145 2.01 0.78 -31.99
CA ARG A 145 0.98 1.46 -31.21
C ARG A 145 1.46 1.83 -29.81
N VAL A 146 2.47 1.16 -29.27
CA VAL A 146 2.98 1.42 -27.90
C VAL A 146 3.41 2.87 -27.69
N PRO A 147 4.19 3.52 -28.58
CA PRO A 147 4.53 4.93 -28.42
C PRO A 147 3.30 5.84 -28.46
N TYR A 148 2.30 5.52 -29.29
CA TYR A 148 1.07 6.30 -29.41
C TYR A 148 0.17 6.14 -28.19
N ASP A 149 -0.06 4.90 -27.74
CA ASP A 149 -0.81 4.61 -26.51
C ASP A 149 -0.07 5.20 -25.29
N PHE A 150 1.27 5.16 -25.26
CA PHE A 150 2.06 5.78 -24.19
C PHE A 150 2.02 7.31 -24.23
N ALA A 151 2.05 7.92 -25.42
CA ALA A 151 1.88 9.36 -25.58
C ALA A 151 0.45 9.78 -25.19
N GLY A 152 -0.57 9.05 -25.61
CA GLY A 152 -1.95 9.25 -25.19
C GLY A 152 -2.08 9.14 -23.67
N LEU A 153 -1.46 8.14 -23.06
CA LEU A 153 -1.40 7.99 -21.61
C LEU A 153 -0.74 9.17 -20.90
N ILE A 154 0.37 9.68 -21.42
CA ILE A 154 1.04 10.86 -20.87
C ILE A 154 0.17 12.10 -21.04
N MET A 155 -0.40 12.31 -22.23
CA MET A 155 -1.25 13.46 -22.55
C MET A 155 -2.56 13.46 -21.77
N ASP A 156 -3.21 12.31 -21.63
CA ASP A 156 -4.43 12.12 -20.83
C ASP A 156 -4.14 12.22 -19.32
N SER A 157 -2.91 11.87 -18.89
CA SER A 157 -2.45 12.10 -17.52
C SER A 157 -2.02 13.55 -17.26
N TRP A 158 -1.78 14.32 -18.33
CA TRP A 158 -1.54 15.76 -18.29
C TRP A 158 -2.86 16.51 -18.22
N ASP A 159 -3.51 16.31 -17.08
CA ASP A 159 -4.75 16.98 -16.71
C ASP A 159 -4.50 18.42 -16.26
N PHE A 160 -3.93 19.27 -17.13
CA PHE A 160 -3.55 20.67 -16.81
C PHE A 160 -4.74 21.54 -16.37
N GLN A 161 -5.97 21.11 -16.61
CA GLN A 161 -7.19 21.89 -16.36
C GLN A 161 -7.93 21.48 -15.09
N ASN A 162 -7.59 20.35 -14.47
CA ASN A 162 -8.27 19.91 -13.26
C ASN A 162 -7.75 20.66 -12.03
N ASN A 163 -8.66 21.32 -11.31
CA ASN A 163 -8.35 22.04 -10.08
C ASN A 163 -7.92 21.12 -8.92
N TRP A 164 -7.86 19.79 -9.15
CA TRP A 164 -7.25 18.82 -8.26
C TRP A 164 -5.72 18.98 -8.11
N HIS A 165 -5.06 19.76 -8.97
CA HIS A 165 -3.65 20.10 -8.80
C HIS A 165 -3.46 21.13 -7.70
N PHE A 166 -3.40 20.66 -6.46
CA PHE A 166 -3.12 21.54 -5.34
C PHE A 166 -1.69 22.07 -5.40
N SER A 167 -1.50 23.39 -5.35
CA SER A 167 -0.17 24.04 -5.25
C SER A 167 0.69 23.36 -4.18
N THR A 168 1.90 22.95 -4.55
CA THR A 168 2.87 22.31 -3.64
C THR A 168 3.71 23.31 -2.87
N ASN A 169 3.60 24.61 -3.17
CA ASN A 169 4.43 25.64 -2.56
C ASN A 169 3.92 25.95 -1.14
N GLY A 170 4.79 25.74 -0.13
CA GLY A 170 4.54 26.17 1.25
C GLY A 170 3.67 25.23 2.10
N LYS A 171 3.37 24.01 1.63
CA LYS A 171 2.59 23.07 2.45
C LYS A 171 3.41 22.51 3.61
N PRO A 172 2.86 22.47 4.84
CA PRO A 172 3.48 21.74 5.93
C PRO A 172 3.62 20.27 5.53
N ARG A 173 4.69 19.61 6.00
CA ARG A 173 4.95 18.16 5.80
C ARG A 173 3.99 17.28 6.61
N ASP A 174 2.87 17.84 7.06
CA ASP A 174 1.94 17.19 7.96
C ASP A 174 1.10 16.20 7.16
N VAL A 175 1.29 14.92 7.48
CA VAL A 175 0.54 13.84 6.87
C VAL A 175 -0.80 13.74 7.60
N HIS A 176 -1.85 14.28 6.99
CA HIS A 176 -3.21 14.12 7.50
C HIS A 176 -3.77 12.76 7.11
N ILE A 177 -4.08 11.93 8.11
CA ILE A 177 -4.65 10.60 7.92
C ILE A 177 -6.04 10.58 8.51
N SER A 178 -7.04 10.42 7.65
CA SER A 178 -8.43 10.21 8.08
C SER A 178 -8.79 8.75 7.85
N ILE A 179 -9.08 8.03 8.93
CA ILE A 179 -9.62 6.67 8.87
C ILE A 179 -11.14 6.77 9.01
N PHE A 180 -11.85 6.40 7.94
CA PHE A 180 -13.31 6.37 7.93
C PHE A 180 -13.86 5.22 8.78
N LYS A 181 -15.13 5.34 9.19
CA LYS A 181 -15.87 4.22 9.78
C LYS A 181 -15.90 3.06 8.78
N SER A 182 -15.73 1.84 9.29
CA SER A 182 -15.80 0.64 8.46
C SER A 182 -17.14 0.56 7.75
N LEU A 183 -17.11 0.51 6.42
CA LEU A 183 -18.29 0.30 5.60
C LEU A 183 -18.60 -1.21 5.57
N PRO A 184 -19.79 -1.65 5.99
CA PRO A 184 -20.14 -3.06 5.97
C PRO A 184 -20.07 -3.62 4.54
N VAL A 185 -19.31 -4.70 4.36
CA VAL A 185 -19.19 -5.38 3.05
C VAL A 185 -20.54 -5.87 2.54
N SER A 186 -21.46 -6.22 3.45
CA SER A 186 -22.84 -6.60 3.14
C SER A 186 -23.58 -5.49 2.40
N LEU A 187 -23.44 -4.23 2.83
CA LEU A 187 -24.08 -3.07 2.21
C LEU A 187 -23.57 -2.89 0.77
N ILE A 188 -22.26 -2.97 0.57
CA ILE A 188 -21.66 -2.83 -0.77
C ILE A 188 -22.13 -3.96 -1.69
N LYS A 189 -22.20 -5.20 -1.18
CA LYS A 189 -22.74 -6.35 -1.93
C LYS A 189 -24.22 -6.19 -2.28
N GLN A 190 -25.03 -5.66 -1.37
CA GLN A 190 -26.45 -5.39 -1.63
C GLN A 190 -26.63 -4.33 -2.72
N ALA A 191 -25.90 -3.21 -2.64
CA ALA A 191 -25.92 -2.16 -3.65
C ALA A 191 -25.49 -2.71 -5.03
N LYS A 192 -24.38 -3.46 -5.07
CA LYS A 192 -23.90 -4.14 -6.27
C LYS A 192 -25.00 -4.99 -6.91
N ASN A 193 -25.65 -5.85 -6.14
CA ASN A 193 -26.67 -6.77 -6.64
C ASN A 193 -27.94 -6.04 -7.10
N LYS A 194 -28.38 -5.04 -6.33
CA LYS A 194 -29.56 -4.22 -6.66
C LYS A 194 -29.37 -3.45 -7.96
N LEU A 195 -28.19 -2.85 -8.15
CA LEU A 195 -27.84 -2.04 -9.32
C LEU A 195 -27.29 -2.87 -10.48
N LYS A 196 -27.06 -4.18 -10.28
CA LYS A 196 -26.46 -5.10 -11.28
C LYS A 196 -25.10 -4.63 -11.81
N VAL A 197 -24.30 -3.98 -10.96
CA VAL A 197 -22.96 -3.48 -11.30
C VAL A 197 -21.86 -4.34 -10.68
N SER A 198 -20.58 -4.00 -10.93
CA SER A 198 -19.45 -4.65 -10.24
C SER A 198 -19.26 -4.10 -8.83
N TYR A 199 -18.59 -4.85 -7.95
CA TYR A 199 -18.26 -4.37 -6.59
C TYR A 199 -17.39 -3.12 -6.64
N ALA A 200 -16.43 -3.08 -7.58
CA ALA A 200 -15.54 -1.94 -7.79
C ALA A 200 -16.31 -0.70 -8.27
N ALA A 201 -17.31 -0.86 -9.15
CA ALA A 201 -18.13 0.25 -9.62
C ALA A 201 -18.85 0.97 -8.47
N VAL A 202 -19.39 0.22 -7.49
CA VAL A 202 -20.01 0.81 -6.29
C VAL A 202 -18.98 1.61 -5.48
N LEU A 203 -17.77 1.08 -5.28
CA LEU A 203 -16.71 1.81 -4.58
C LEU A 203 -16.30 3.08 -5.32
N TYR A 204 -16.15 3.01 -6.65
CA TYR A 204 -15.80 4.18 -7.46
C TYR A 204 -16.88 5.24 -7.44
N SER A 205 -18.17 4.87 -7.47
CA SER A 205 -19.24 5.85 -7.34
C SER A 205 -19.22 6.57 -5.99
N VAL A 206 -18.86 5.87 -4.91
CA VAL A 206 -18.76 6.47 -3.57
C VAL A 206 -17.59 7.46 -3.51
N VAL A 207 -16.42 7.07 -4.05
CA VAL A 207 -15.25 7.97 -4.10
C VAL A 207 -15.52 9.15 -5.01
N GLY A 208 -16.07 8.94 -6.21
CA GLY A 208 -16.40 9.99 -7.16
C GLY A 208 -17.41 11.00 -6.60
N GLY A 209 -18.49 10.52 -5.98
CA GLY A 209 -19.46 11.39 -5.31
C GLY A 209 -18.87 12.14 -4.11
N GLY A 210 -17.92 11.53 -3.39
CA GLY A 210 -17.18 12.20 -2.32
C GLY A 210 -16.27 13.32 -2.84
N ILE A 211 -15.54 13.06 -3.92
CA ILE A 211 -14.70 14.08 -4.59
C ILE A 211 -15.57 15.22 -5.10
N GLN A 212 -16.68 14.92 -5.78
CA GLN A 212 -17.60 15.92 -6.28
C GLN A 212 -18.08 16.87 -5.17
N ARG A 213 -18.48 16.34 -4.01
CA ARG A 213 -18.88 17.16 -2.86
C ARG A 213 -17.77 18.09 -2.36
N ILE A 214 -16.51 17.63 -2.38
CA ILE A 214 -15.37 18.48 -1.98
C ILE A 214 -15.23 19.69 -2.92
N PHE A 215 -15.43 19.50 -4.22
CA PHE A 215 -15.42 20.60 -5.18
C PHE A 215 -16.59 21.56 -4.96
N GLU A 216 -17.79 21.02 -4.75
CA GLU A 216 -19.00 21.79 -4.46
C GLU A 216 -18.83 22.63 -3.18
N ASP A 217 -18.34 22.02 -2.09
CA ASP A 217 -18.08 22.69 -0.81
C ASP A 217 -17.01 23.77 -0.92
N ALA A 218 -16.01 23.58 -1.79
CA ALA A 218 -14.96 24.56 -2.08
C ALA A 218 -15.37 25.63 -3.10
N ASN A 219 -16.61 25.57 -3.62
CA ASN A 219 -17.11 26.43 -4.70
C ASN A 219 -16.20 26.41 -5.95
N LEU A 220 -15.65 25.23 -6.26
CA LEU A 220 -14.81 24.97 -7.43
C LEU A 220 -15.61 24.23 -8.50
N PRO A 221 -15.32 24.44 -9.80
CA PRO A 221 -16.01 23.72 -10.86
C PRO A 221 -15.64 22.24 -10.80
N VAL A 222 -16.66 21.38 -10.74
CA VAL A 222 -16.51 19.92 -10.75
C VAL A 222 -16.05 19.50 -12.16
N PRO A 223 -14.95 18.73 -12.29
CA PRO A 223 -14.52 18.25 -13.59
C PRO A 223 -15.50 17.22 -14.17
N ASP A 224 -15.74 17.29 -15.48
CA ASP A 224 -16.63 16.37 -16.19
C ASP A 224 -16.12 14.92 -16.16
N PHE A 225 -14.81 14.74 -16.07
CA PHE A 225 -14.14 13.44 -15.97
C PHE A 225 -13.03 13.48 -14.93
N LEU A 226 -12.89 12.38 -14.18
CA LEU A 226 -11.79 12.16 -13.24
C LEU A 226 -11.10 10.86 -13.63
N THR A 227 -9.92 10.99 -14.23
CA THR A 227 -9.11 9.83 -14.58
C THR A 227 -8.60 9.16 -13.30
N THR A 228 -8.83 7.86 -13.18
CA THR A 228 -8.36 7.07 -12.03
C THR A 228 -7.45 5.95 -12.48
N HIS A 229 -6.41 5.68 -11.68
CA HIS A 229 -5.48 4.60 -11.94
C HIS A 229 -5.51 3.61 -10.79
N PHE A 230 -5.70 2.33 -11.12
CA PHE A 230 -5.67 1.27 -10.13
C PHE A 230 -4.57 0.25 -10.48
N PRO A 231 -3.66 -0.05 -9.54
CA PRO A 231 -2.68 -1.09 -9.75
C PRO A 231 -3.38 -2.45 -9.68
N ILE A 232 -3.33 -3.20 -10.78
CA ILE A 232 -3.84 -4.58 -10.82
C ILE A 232 -2.64 -5.53 -10.81
N PRO A 233 -2.67 -6.61 -10.00
CA PRO A 233 -1.66 -7.65 -10.05
C PRO A 233 -1.56 -8.26 -11.46
N ARG A 234 -0.34 -8.45 -11.94
CA ARG A 234 -0.12 -9.22 -13.16
C ARG A 234 -0.47 -10.69 -12.93
N ALA A 235 -1.01 -11.38 -13.94
CA ALA A 235 -1.17 -12.83 -13.86
C ALA A 235 0.16 -13.52 -13.56
N ASN A 236 0.14 -14.53 -12.70
CA ASN A 236 1.33 -15.20 -12.16
C ASN A 236 2.31 -14.24 -11.43
N HIS A 237 1.77 -13.19 -10.78
CA HIS A 237 2.58 -12.32 -9.92
C HIS A 237 3.35 -13.18 -8.91
N PRO A 238 4.69 -13.04 -8.85
CA PRO A 238 5.48 -13.86 -7.95
C PRO A 238 5.25 -13.42 -6.50
N TRP A 239 5.00 -14.36 -5.60
CA TRP A 239 4.83 -14.18 -4.14
C TRP A 239 6.04 -13.57 -3.38
N ARG A 240 6.97 -12.97 -4.11
CA ARG A 240 8.19 -12.36 -3.60
C ARG A 240 7.99 -10.86 -3.48
N ILE A 241 8.66 -10.28 -2.51
CA ILE A 241 8.86 -8.83 -2.34
C ILE A 241 9.57 -8.27 -3.60
N ASN A 242 8.78 -7.94 -4.63
CA ASN A 242 9.20 -7.34 -5.89
C ASN A 242 8.01 -6.63 -6.51
N LYS A 243 8.23 -5.45 -7.07
CA LYS A 243 7.23 -4.75 -7.85
C LYS A 243 6.98 -5.50 -9.16
N SER A 244 5.74 -5.89 -9.41
CA SER A 244 5.30 -6.24 -10.77
C SER A 244 3.83 -5.91 -10.98
N PHE A 245 3.56 -4.64 -11.26
CA PHE A 245 2.22 -4.17 -11.60
C PHE A 245 2.01 -4.06 -13.10
N LYS A 246 0.74 -4.10 -13.49
CA LYS A 246 0.25 -3.41 -14.68
C LYS A 246 -0.72 -2.34 -14.21
N PHE A 247 -0.59 -1.14 -14.76
CA PHE A 247 -1.62 -0.13 -14.62
C PHE A 247 -2.71 -0.42 -15.65
N VAL A 248 -3.97 -0.34 -15.22
CA VAL A 248 -5.13 -0.40 -16.10
C VAL A 248 -5.84 0.94 -16.01
N HIS A 249 -6.13 1.50 -17.18
CA HIS A 249 -6.91 2.72 -17.35
C HIS A 249 -8.37 2.32 -17.47
N ILE A 250 -9.21 2.95 -16.64
CA ILE A 250 -10.67 2.79 -16.64
C ILE A 250 -11.26 4.18 -16.83
#